data_AF-A0A1J7J2T4-F1
#
_entry.id   AF-A0A1J7J2T4-F1
#
_cell.length_a   1.000
_cell.length_b   1.000
_cell.length_c   1.000
_cell.angle_alpha   90.00
_cell.angle_beta   90.00
_cell.angle_gamma   90.00
#
_symmetry.space_group_name_H-M   'P 1'
#
loop_
_entity.id
_entity.type
_entity.pdbx_description
1 polymer ?
#
loop_
_entity_poly.entity_id
_entity_poly.type
_entity_poly.pdbx_seq_one_letter_code
_entity_poly.pdbx_strand_id
1 'polypeptide(L)'
;RLSPNAAFRESLFDAMADDEGAAYWEGVYGQPIHVYPRDRPSGSTDAETGELERMTDDEYATFVRRKMWEKTHAGLLEERARREEEKSRKEKGREEARRIAEEMERSLRRGEERRRRRVWKAGWERYSAAWAGWDGGVEGLPWPTRGGKREEVGVEGEVREFFEKGLDREELGEKEFSARLKEERVRWHPDKVQQKLGGTVEGDVMKDVTAIFQIIDRLW
;
A
#
# COMPACT_ATOMS: atom_id res chain seq x y z
N ARG A 1 14.56 -31.12 -34.66
CA ARG A 1 14.71 -31.46 -33.23
C ARG A 1 13.40 -32.09 -32.78
N LEU A 2 13.37 -33.42 -32.63
CA LEU A 2 12.22 -34.13 -32.11
C LEU A 2 12.01 -33.72 -30.64
N SER A 3 10.76 -33.68 -30.17
CA SER A 3 10.48 -33.34 -28.77
C SER A 3 11.13 -34.39 -27.85
N PRO A 4 11.54 -34.03 -26.62
CA PRO A 4 12.14 -34.99 -25.68
C PRO A 4 11.29 -36.26 -25.48
N ASN A 5 9.97 -36.14 -25.57
CA ASN A 5 9.04 -37.26 -25.50
C ASN A 5 9.01 -38.13 -26.77
N ALA A 6 9.30 -37.57 -27.94
CA ALA A 6 9.40 -38.34 -29.18
C ALA A 6 10.71 -39.13 -29.22
N ALA A 7 11.83 -38.52 -28.83
CA ALA A 7 13.12 -39.20 -28.73
C ALA A 7 13.12 -40.29 -27.63
N PHE A 8 12.41 -40.05 -26.52
CA PHE A 8 12.20 -41.05 -25.46
C PHE A 8 11.32 -42.22 -25.92
N ARG A 9 10.24 -41.95 -26.67
CA ARG A 9 9.39 -43.02 -27.24
C ARG A 9 10.14 -43.83 -28.29
N GLU A 10 10.88 -43.17 -29.16
CA GLU A 10 11.69 -43.82 -30.20
C GLU A 10 12.77 -44.70 -29.56
N SER A 11 13.49 -44.20 -28.56
CA SER A 11 14.46 -44.98 -27.76
C SER A 11 13.85 -46.16 -26.99
N LEU A 12 12.58 -46.07 -26.58
CA LEU A 12 11.87 -47.15 -25.87
C LEU A 12 11.40 -48.24 -26.84
N PHE A 13 10.98 -47.87 -28.05
CA PHE A 13 10.58 -48.82 -29.09
C PHE A 13 11.80 -49.52 -29.72
N ASP A 14 12.93 -48.82 -29.86
CA ASP A 14 14.20 -49.41 -30.32
C ASP A 14 14.73 -50.44 -29.31
N ALA A 15 14.59 -50.17 -28.02
CA ALA A 15 14.95 -51.09 -26.93
C ALA A 15 14.01 -52.29 -26.77
N MET A 16 12.80 -52.27 -27.35
CA MET A 16 11.88 -53.42 -27.42
C MET A 16 12.15 -54.33 -28.63
N ALA A 17 12.97 -53.89 -29.58
CA ALA A 17 13.34 -54.67 -30.76
C ALA A 17 14.58 -55.56 -30.54
N ASP A 18 15.27 -55.39 -29.40
CA ASP A 18 16.46 -56.13 -29.00
C ASP A 18 16.19 -56.85 -27.66
N ASP A 19 16.34 -58.18 -27.63
CA ASP A 19 15.96 -59.02 -26.49
C ASP A 19 16.77 -58.72 -25.20
N GLU A 20 17.91 -58.02 -25.32
CA GLU A 20 18.69 -57.55 -24.16
C GLU A 20 18.12 -56.26 -23.52
N GLY A 21 17.40 -55.43 -24.29
CA GLY A 21 16.83 -54.17 -23.82
C GLY A 21 15.58 -54.34 -22.95
N ALA A 22 14.80 -55.41 -23.19
CA ALA A 22 13.63 -55.77 -22.40
C ALA A 22 13.99 -56.12 -20.94
N ALA A 23 15.14 -56.77 -20.71
CA ALA A 23 15.62 -57.17 -19.39
C ALA A 23 15.99 -55.97 -18.48
N TYR A 24 16.47 -54.86 -19.05
CA TYR A 24 16.76 -53.63 -18.29
C TYR A 24 15.48 -53.01 -17.72
N TRP A 25 14.37 -53.07 -18.44
CA TRP A 25 13.06 -52.56 -17.99
C TRP A 25 12.28 -53.55 -17.12
N GLU A 26 12.58 -54.84 -17.23
CA GLU A 26 12.07 -55.91 -16.36
C GLU A 26 12.52 -55.69 -14.89
N GLY A 27 13.76 -55.20 -14.68
CA GLY A 27 14.27 -54.85 -13.36
C GLY A 27 13.65 -53.58 -12.73
N VAL A 28 13.06 -52.69 -13.53
CA VAL A 28 12.48 -51.42 -13.06
C VAL A 28 11.00 -51.57 -12.69
N TYR A 29 10.26 -52.48 -13.33
CA TYR A 29 8.80 -52.59 -13.15
C TYR A 29 8.27 -53.99 -12.77
N GLY A 30 9.12 -55.02 -12.73
CA GLY A 30 8.86 -56.24 -11.96
C GLY A 30 7.71 -57.15 -12.42
N GLN A 31 7.12 -56.99 -13.62
CA GLN A 31 6.26 -57.99 -14.28
C GLN A 31 6.25 -57.88 -15.82
N PRO A 32 6.01 -58.99 -16.57
CA PRO A 32 6.03 -59.02 -18.04
C PRO A 32 4.90 -58.17 -18.67
N ILE A 33 5.25 -57.25 -19.56
CA ILE A 33 4.32 -56.24 -20.14
C ILE A 33 3.48 -56.78 -21.32
N HIS A 34 3.56 -58.08 -21.66
CA HIS A 34 3.04 -58.56 -22.95
C HIS A 34 2.08 -59.75 -22.91
N VAL A 35 1.45 -60.07 -21.76
CA VAL A 35 0.37 -61.07 -21.73
C VAL A 35 -0.75 -60.62 -20.80
N TYR A 36 -1.91 -60.28 -21.36
CA TYR A 36 -3.16 -60.19 -20.61
C TYR A 36 -3.99 -61.44 -20.91
N PRO A 37 -4.11 -62.40 -19.98
CA PRO A 37 -5.15 -63.42 -20.06
C PRO A 37 -6.51 -62.72 -19.95
N ARG A 38 -7.41 -62.98 -20.90
CA ARG A 38 -8.80 -62.53 -20.85
C ARG A 38 -9.64 -63.42 -19.91
N ASP A 39 -9.09 -63.75 -18.75
CA ASP A 39 -9.77 -64.58 -17.76
C ASP A 39 -9.88 -63.82 -16.43
N ARG A 40 -11.11 -63.85 -15.92
CA ARG A 40 -11.61 -63.12 -14.76
C ARG A 40 -10.68 -63.30 -13.54
N PRO A 41 -10.25 -62.23 -12.85
CA PRO A 41 -9.80 -62.37 -11.48
C PRO A 41 -11.03 -62.67 -10.63
N SER A 42 -11.10 -63.92 -10.15
CA SER A 42 -11.97 -64.33 -9.06
C SER A 42 -11.67 -63.47 -7.84
N GLY A 43 -12.38 -62.34 -7.68
CA GLY A 43 -12.34 -61.56 -6.44
C GLY A 43 -12.44 -60.03 -6.53
N SER A 44 -12.61 -59.40 -7.71
CA SER A 44 -12.85 -57.94 -7.75
C SER A 44 -14.35 -57.62 -7.76
N THR A 45 -14.82 -57.03 -6.67
CA THR A 45 -16.21 -56.65 -6.40
C THR A 45 -16.69 -55.42 -7.18
N ASP A 46 -16.26 -55.26 -8.43
CA ASP A 46 -16.66 -54.17 -9.32
C ASP A 46 -17.38 -54.73 -10.55
N ALA A 47 -18.43 -55.51 -10.31
CA ALA A 47 -19.30 -56.11 -11.33
C ALA A 47 -20.47 -55.19 -11.74
N GLU A 48 -20.35 -53.87 -11.57
CA GLU A 48 -21.50 -52.95 -11.71
C GLU A 48 -21.49 -52.08 -12.97
N THR A 49 -20.45 -52.11 -13.81
CA THR A 49 -20.44 -51.31 -15.04
C THR A 49 -19.77 -52.08 -16.20
N GLY A 50 -20.57 -52.86 -16.93
CA GLY A 50 -20.20 -53.51 -18.20
C GLY A 50 -19.99 -52.52 -19.36
N GLU A 51 -19.43 -51.35 -19.07
CA GLU A 51 -19.05 -50.32 -20.04
C GLU A 51 -17.67 -50.59 -20.63
N LEU A 52 -16.74 -51.14 -19.83
CA LEU A 52 -15.39 -51.51 -20.27
C LEU A 52 -15.41 -52.64 -21.30
N GLU A 53 -16.43 -53.50 -21.27
CA GLU A 53 -16.60 -54.63 -22.17
C GLU A 53 -17.14 -54.24 -23.57
N ARG A 54 -17.66 -53.02 -23.72
CA ARG A 54 -18.21 -52.50 -25.00
C ARG A 54 -17.28 -51.55 -25.72
N MET A 55 -16.16 -51.17 -25.10
CA MET A 55 -15.18 -50.28 -25.70
C MET A 55 -14.36 -51.02 -26.77
N THR A 56 -14.11 -50.35 -27.88
CA THR A 56 -13.15 -50.83 -28.88
C THR A 56 -11.73 -50.87 -28.28
N ASP A 57 -10.85 -51.69 -28.85
CA ASP A 57 -9.48 -51.86 -28.33
C ASP A 57 -8.72 -50.52 -28.21
N ASP A 58 -8.97 -49.57 -29.12
CA ASP A 58 -8.41 -48.21 -29.08
C ASP A 58 -8.97 -47.37 -27.91
N GLU A 59 -10.27 -47.48 -27.64
CA GLU A 59 -10.93 -46.80 -26.52
C GLU A 59 -10.47 -47.38 -25.18
N TYR A 60 -10.30 -48.70 -25.10
CA TYR A 60 -9.73 -49.35 -23.93
C TYR A 60 -8.27 -48.93 -23.70
N ALA A 61 -7.46 -48.85 -24.75
CA ALA A 61 -6.08 -48.39 -24.65
C ALA A 61 -5.96 -46.93 -24.19
N THR A 62 -6.84 -46.03 -24.65
CA THR A 62 -6.88 -44.64 -24.16
C THR A 62 -7.35 -44.56 -22.70
N PHE A 63 -8.34 -45.35 -22.32
CA PHE A 63 -8.83 -45.45 -20.95
C PHE A 63 -7.72 -45.93 -19.98
N VAL A 64 -7.00 -47.00 -20.33
CA VAL A 64 -5.91 -47.55 -19.51
C VAL A 64 -4.73 -46.57 -19.44
N ARG A 65 -4.35 -45.92 -20.55
CA ARG A 65 -3.31 -44.85 -20.53
C ARG A 65 -3.69 -43.71 -19.58
N ARG A 66 -4.95 -43.27 -19.60
CA ARG A 66 -5.48 -42.26 -18.69
C ARG A 66 -5.43 -42.74 -17.24
N LYS A 67 -5.84 -43.96 -16.94
CA LYS A 67 -5.83 -44.53 -15.59
C LYS A 67 -4.43 -44.76 -15.04
N MET A 68 -3.49 -45.23 -15.86
CA MET A 68 -2.09 -45.35 -15.48
C MET A 68 -1.47 -43.97 -15.21
N TRP A 69 -1.81 -42.97 -16.02
CA TRP A 69 -1.38 -41.58 -15.79
C TRP A 69 -1.96 -41.02 -14.49
N GLU A 70 -3.26 -41.19 -14.23
CA GLU A 70 -3.91 -40.79 -12.97
C GLU A 70 -3.23 -41.44 -11.76
N LYS A 71 -2.91 -42.74 -11.81
CA LYS A 71 -2.28 -43.46 -10.70
C LYS A 71 -0.81 -43.06 -10.48
N THR A 72 -0.05 -42.81 -11.55
CA THR A 72 1.37 -42.41 -11.46
C THR A 72 1.54 -40.93 -11.14
N HIS A 73 0.62 -40.08 -11.57
CA HIS A 73 0.69 -38.63 -11.38
C HIS A 73 -0.16 -38.13 -10.21
N ALA A 74 -0.89 -39.01 -9.51
CA ALA A 74 -1.66 -38.67 -8.32
C ALA A 74 -0.83 -37.87 -7.28
N GLY A 75 0.37 -38.35 -6.93
CA GLY A 75 1.24 -37.65 -5.98
C GLY A 75 1.77 -36.31 -6.51
N LEU A 76 2.02 -36.20 -7.81
CA LEU A 76 2.46 -34.95 -8.45
C LEU A 76 1.32 -33.91 -8.54
N LEU A 77 0.09 -34.36 -8.78
CA LEU A 77 -1.11 -33.53 -8.79
C LEU A 77 -1.43 -33.01 -7.39
N GLU A 78 -1.32 -33.88 -6.38
CA GLU A 78 -1.49 -33.51 -4.97
C GLU A 78 -0.42 -32.51 -4.51
N GLU A 79 0.86 -32.73 -4.86
CA GLU A 79 1.94 -31.80 -4.54
C GLU A 79 1.75 -30.45 -5.25
N ARG A 80 1.34 -30.46 -6.52
CA ARG A 80 1.04 -29.23 -7.27
C ARG A 80 -0.13 -28.47 -6.66
N ALA A 81 -1.21 -29.16 -6.30
CA ALA A 81 -2.37 -28.57 -5.64
C ALA A 81 -1.97 -27.95 -4.29
N ARG A 82 -1.18 -28.66 -3.48
CA ARG A 82 -0.66 -28.14 -2.21
C ARG A 82 0.20 -26.88 -2.40
N ARG A 83 1.10 -26.87 -3.38
CA ARG A 83 1.93 -25.70 -3.70
C ARG A 83 1.09 -24.52 -4.19
N GLU A 84 0.06 -24.78 -4.98
CA GLU A 84 -0.86 -23.75 -5.48
C GLU A 84 -1.71 -23.16 -4.34
N GLU A 85 -2.22 -23.99 -3.43
CA GLU A 85 -2.93 -23.54 -2.24
C GLU A 85 -2.03 -22.73 -1.30
N GLU A 86 -0.81 -23.17 -1.05
CA GLU A 86 0.14 -22.41 -0.22
C GLU A 86 0.49 -21.05 -0.85
N LYS A 87 0.72 -21.04 -2.16
CA LYS A 87 0.94 -19.80 -2.92
C LYS A 87 -0.27 -18.88 -2.83
N SER A 88 -1.48 -19.41 -3.02
CA SER A 88 -2.74 -18.66 -2.91
C SER A 88 -2.94 -18.09 -1.50
N ARG A 89 -2.69 -18.87 -0.44
CA ARG A 89 -2.77 -18.41 0.95
C ARG A 89 -1.76 -17.30 1.23
N LYS A 90 -0.53 -17.46 0.75
CA LYS A 90 0.53 -16.45 0.90
C LYS A 90 0.22 -15.17 0.15
N GLU A 91 -0.36 -15.29 -1.04
CA GLU A 91 -0.78 -14.15 -1.86
C GLU A 91 -1.93 -13.39 -1.19
N LYS A 92 -2.97 -14.09 -0.72
CA LYS A 92 -4.07 -13.49 0.07
C LYS A 92 -3.56 -12.79 1.33
N GLY A 93 -2.68 -13.44 2.09
CA GLY A 93 -2.08 -12.82 3.28
C GLY A 93 -1.24 -11.57 2.96
N ARG A 94 -0.55 -11.56 1.81
CA ARG A 94 0.17 -10.36 1.34
C ARG A 94 -0.78 -9.24 0.92
N GLU A 95 -1.88 -9.58 0.27
CA GLU A 95 -2.90 -8.60 -0.14
C GLU A 95 -3.61 -7.97 1.07
N GLU A 96 -4.00 -8.79 2.05
CA GLU A 96 -4.58 -8.32 3.31
C GLU A 96 -3.60 -7.43 4.07
N ALA A 97 -2.32 -7.82 4.17
CA ALA A 97 -1.29 -7.01 4.80
C ALA A 97 -1.09 -5.65 4.10
N ARG A 98 -1.12 -5.62 2.76
CA ARG A 98 -1.07 -4.37 1.98
C ARG A 98 -2.28 -3.49 2.26
N ARG A 99 -3.48 -4.06 2.26
CA ARG A 99 -4.72 -3.33 2.56
C ARG A 99 -4.69 -2.70 3.96
N ILE A 100 -4.26 -3.46 4.97
CA ILE A 100 -4.14 -2.97 6.34
C ILE A 100 -3.09 -1.85 6.42
N ALA A 101 -1.94 -2.02 5.77
CA ALA A 101 -0.89 -1.00 5.73
C ALA A 101 -1.38 0.31 5.11
N GLU A 102 -2.08 0.24 3.97
CA GLU A 102 -2.67 1.42 3.34
C GLU A 102 -3.72 2.11 4.22
N GLU A 103 -4.57 1.35 4.91
CA GLU A 103 -5.58 1.90 5.81
C GLU A 103 -4.94 2.57 7.04
N MET A 104 -3.90 1.95 7.60
CA MET A 104 -3.09 2.50 8.67
C MET A 104 -2.41 3.80 8.23
N GLU A 105 -1.80 3.83 7.05
CA GLU A 105 -1.15 5.03 6.50
C GLU A 105 -2.15 6.17 6.29
N ARG A 106 -3.33 5.89 5.69
CA ARG A 106 -4.41 6.88 5.53
C ARG A 106 -4.89 7.42 6.88
N SER A 107 -4.91 6.58 7.92
CA SER A 107 -5.33 6.99 9.27
C SER A 107 -4.27 7.82 9.97
N LEU A 108 -3.00 7.45 9.83
CA LEU A 108 -1.86 8.21 10.34
C LEU A 108 -1.79 9.59 9.68
N ARG A 109 -1.90 9.66 8.35
CA ARG A 109 -1.92 10.93 7.62
C ARG A 109 -3.03 11.86 8.10
N ARG A 110 -4.27 11.35 8.23
CA ARG A 110 -5.40 12.11 8.80
C ARG A 110 -5.17 12.50 10.26
N GLY A 111 -4.44 11.69 11.02
CA GLY A 111 -4.05 12.00 12.40
C GLY A 111 -3.04 13.13 12.48
N GLU A 112 -2.01 13.10 11.65
CA GLU A 112 -0.96 14.11 11.58
C GLU A 112 -1.51 15.46 11.09
N GLU A 113 -2.35 15.47 10.06
CA GLU A 113 -3.01 16.68 9.57
C GLU A 113 -3.83 17.35 10.68
N ARG A 114 -4.63 16.58 11.44
CA ARG A 114 -5.37 17.10 12.59
C ARG A 114 -4.47 17.64 13.69
N ARG A 115 -3.36 16.95 14.00
CA ARG A 115 -2.39 17.44 14.99
C ARG A 115 -1.75 18.74 14.54
N ARG A 116 -1.35 18.85 13.27
CA ARG A 116 -0.78 20.08 12.69
C ARG A 116 -1.78 21.23 12.79
N ARG A 117 -3.04 21.03 12.36
CA ARG A 117 -4.10 22.04 12.49
C ARG A 117 -4.32 22.48 13.94
N ARG A 118 -4.36 21.53 14.89
CA ARG A 118 -4.48 21.85 16.32
C ARG A 118 -3.32 22.70 16.85
N VAL A 119 -2.09 22.43 16.41
CA VAL A 119 -0.92 23.24 16.81
C VAL A 119 -1.05 24.68 16.31
N TRP A 120 -1.47 24.87 15.06
CA TRP A 120 -1.69 26.21 14.49
C TRP A 120 -2.83 26.95 15.17
N LYS A 121 -3.98 26.29 15.37
CA LYS A 121 -5.11 26.86 16.10
C LYS A 121 -4.74 27.28 17.52
N ALA A 122 -4.04 26.41 18.26
CA ALA A 122 -3.55 26.74 19.59
C ALA A 122 -2.53 27.89 19.57
N GLY A 123 -1.70 28.00 18.52
CA GLY A 123 -0.82 29.14 18.29
C GLY A 123 -1.59 30.44 18.09
N TRP A 124 -2.63 30.40 17.26
CA TRP A 124 -3.51 31.54 17.01
C TRP A 124 -4.27 32.00 18.27
N GLU A 125 -4.77 31.06 19.07
CA GLU A 125 -5.44 31.34 20.34
C GLU A 125 -4.47 32.00 21.34
N ARG A 126 -3.22 31.50 21.44
CA ARG A 126 -2.18 32.14 22.27
C ARG A 126 -1.87 33.56 21.80
N TYR A 127 -1.69 33.76 20.49
CA TYR A 127 -1.45 35.07 19.90
C TYR A 127 -2.60 36.05 20.19
N SER A 128 -3.85 35.60 20.00
CA SER A 128 -5.04 36.42 20.26
C SER A 128 -5.16 36.80 21.73
N ALA A 129 -4.87 35.85 22.63
CA ALA A 129 -4.87 36.09 24.08
C ALA A 129 -3.75 37.05 24.50
N ALA A 130 -2.55 36.89 23.95
CA ALA A 130 -1.43 37.78 24.20
C ALA A 130 -1.73 39.20 23.71
N TRP A 131 -2.35 39.36 22.54
CA TRP A 131 -2.84 40.66 22.06
C TRP A 131 -3.89 41.29 22.97
N ALA A 132 -4.82 40.50 23.50
CA ALA A 132 -5.86 41.01 24.40
C ALA A 132 -5.28 41.47 25.75
N GLY A 133 -4.23 40.80 26.23
CA GLY A 133 -3.55 41.11 27.50
C GLY A 133 -2.38 42.08 27.39
N TRP A 134 -2.04 42.53 26.18
CA TRP A 134 -0.86 43.35 25.94
C TRP A 134 -1.05 44.79 26.45
N ASP A 135 -0.06 45.28 27.19
CA ASP A 135 -0.06 46.57 27.87
C ASP A 135 0.59 47.71 27.07
N GLY A 136 1.09 47.43 25.87
CA GLY A 136 1.81 48.40 25.04
C GLY A 136 3.33 48.38 25.20
N GLY A 137 3.91 47.42 25.93
CA GLY A 137 5.36 47.24 26.02
C GLY A 137 5.98 46.54 24.81
N VAL A 138 7.21 46.92 24.42
CA VAL A 138 7.94 46.28 23.29
C VAL A 138 8.19 44.80 23.55
N GLU A 139 8.62 44.43 24.76
CA GLU A 139 8.89 43.04 25.18
C GLU A 139 7.64 42.17 25.20
N GLY A 140 6.47 42.77 25.40
CA GLY A 140 5.18 42.08 25.43
C GLY A 140 4.50 41.99 24.06
N LEU A 141 5.08 42.56 23.00
CA LEU A 141 4.44 42.62 21.69
C LEU A 141 4.24 41.20 21.14
N PRO A 142 2.99 40.77 20.91
CA PRO A 142 2.71 39.41 20.45
C PRO A 142 2.98 39.26 18.95
N TRP A 143 4.14 38.71 18.62
CA TRP A 143 4.57 38.46 17.25
C TRP A 143 3.76 37.33 16.59
N PRO A 144 3.37 37.44 15.30
CA PRO A 144 2.55 36.47 14.60
C PRO A 144 3.42 35.34 14.03
N THR A 145 4.13 34.65 14.92
CA THR A 145 5.06 33.55 14.62
C THR A 145 4.73 32.35 15.49
N ARG A 146 5.16 31.14 15.10
CA ARG A 146 4.83 29.92 15.85
C ARG A 146 5.29 29.97 17.32
N GLY A 147 6.45 30.56 17.58
CA GLY A 147 7.01 30.78 18.90
C GLY A 147 6.56 32.06 19.60
N GLY A 148 5.88 32.97 18.89
CA GLY A 148 5.51 34.30 19.40
C GLY A 148 6.72 35.21 19.59
N LYS A 149 7.82 34.95 18.88
CA LYS A 149 9.10 35.61 19.02
C LYS A 149 9.40 36.52 17.84
N ARG A 150 10.12 37.61 18.11
CA ARG A 150 10.54 38.60 17.10
C ARG A 150 11.53 38.02 16.10
N GLU A 151 12.47 37.19 16.55
CA GLU A 151 13.53 36.63 15.71
C GLU A 151 12.98 35.76 14.58
N GLU A 152 11.80 35.16 14.80
CA GLU A 152 11.11 34.33 13.81
C GLU A 152 10.43 35.16 12.71
N VAL A 153 10.26 36.48 12.88
CA VAL A 153 9.63 37.36 11.88
C VAL A 153 10.47 37.48 10.62
N GLY A 154 11.81 37.45 10.76
CA GLY A 154 12.75 37.49 9.65
C GLY A 154 12.83 36.19 8.86
N VAL A 155 12.22 35.10 9.34
CA VAL A 155 12.18 33.82 8.63
C VAL A 155 11.17 33.93 7.49
N GLU A 156 11.65 33.76 6.25
CA GLU A 156 10.82 33.90 5.07
C GLU A 156 9.60 32.97 5.13
N GLY A 157 8.41 33.55 5.06
CA GLY A 157 7.16 32.80 5.00
C GLY A 157 6.57 32.37 6.35
N GLU A 158 7.27 32.50 7.48
CA GLU A 158 6.76 32.07 8.80
C GLU A 158 5.50 32.85 9.19
N VAL A 159 5.55 34.18 9.08
CA VAL A 159 4.39 35.06 9.37
C VAL A 159 3.23 34.78 8.41
N ARG A 160 3.54 34.52 7.13
CA ARG A 160 2.52 34.19 6.13
C ARG A 160 1.82 32.87 6.49
N GLU A 161 2.62 31.84 6.77
CA GLU A 161 2.14 30.52 7.15
C GLU A 161 1.32 30.58 8.44
N PHE A 162 1.73 31.42 9.40
CA PHE A 162 0.98 31.65 10.64
C PHE A 162 -0.42 32.19 10.38
N PHE A 163 -0.59 33.20 9.51
CA PHE A 163 -1.93 33.72 9.18
C PHE A 163 -2.74 32.72 8.34
N GLU A 164 -2.14 32.07 7.35
CA GLU A 164 -2.84 31.11 6.48
C GLU A 164 -3.33 29.87 7.24
N LYS A 165 -2.47 29.28 8.09
CA LYS A 165 -2.76 28.05 8.83
C LYS A 165 -3.39 28.31 10.20
N GLY A 166 -3.10 29.44 10.83
CA GLY A 166 -3.67 29.83 12.12
C GLY A 166 -5.14 30.24 12.04
N LEU A 167 -5.51 30.95 10.97
CA LEU A 167 -6.91 31.26 10.67
C LEU A 167 -7.65 30.10 10.00
N ASP A 168 -6.97 29.03 9.60
CA ASP A 168 -7.55 27.88 8.88
C ASP A 168 -8.45 28.33 7.71
N ARG A 169 -7.83 28.89 6.65
CA ARG A 169 -8.53 29.40 5.45
C ARG A 169 -9.54 28.40 4.86
N GLU A 170 -9.24 27.11 4.96
CA GLU A 170 -10.10 26.04 4.46
C GLU A 170 -11.40 25.90 5.29
N GLU A 171 -11.35 26.17 6.60
CA GLU A 171 -12.50 26.04 7.51
C GLU A 171 -13.33 27.35 7.60
N LEU A 172 -12.69 28.51 7.71
CA LEU A 172 -13.40 29.80 7.85
C LEU A 172 -14.08 30.28 6.55
N GLY A 173 -13.61 29.82 5.39
CA GLY A 173 -14.06 30.30 4.09
C GLY A 173 -13.55 31.71 3.76
N GLU A 174 -13.56 32.05 2.46
CA GLU A 174 -12.82 33.23 1.96
C GLU A 174 -13.30 34.56 2.54
N LYS A 175 -14.62 34.74 2.71
CA LYS A 175 -15.19 36.01 3.22
C LYS A 175 -14.78 36.31 4.66
N GLU A 176 -14.83 35.29 5.53
CA GLU A 176 -14.47 35.46 6.95
C GLU A 176 -12.96 35.53 7.12
N PHE A 177 -12.20 34.74 6.36
CA PHE A 177 -10.74 34.84 6.30
C PHE A 177 -10.29 36.25 5.91
N SER A 178 -10.85 36.81 4.83
CA SER A 178 -10.62 38.20 4.46
C SER A 178 -10.96 39.12 5.64
N ALA A 179 -12.18 39.05 6.21
CA ALA A 179 -12.59 39.95 7.29
C ALA A 179 -11.59 39.98 8.47
N ARG A 180 -11.07 38.82 8.87
CA ARG A 180 -10.02 38.70 9.90
C ARG A 180 -8.71 39.34 9.45
N LEU A 181 -8.24 39.10 8.23
CA LEU A 181 -7.04 39.75 7.70
C LEU A 181 -7.18 41.28 7.67
N LYS A 182 -8.37 41.81 7.38
CA LYS A 182 -8.61 43.26 7.44
C LYS A 182 -8.42 43.82 8.85
N GLU A 183 -8.90 43.10 9.86
CA GLU A 183 -8.71 43.47 11.27
C GLU A 183 -7.22 43.44 11.64
N GLU A 184 -6.51 42.37 11.29
CA GLU A 184 -5.07 42.23 11.55
C GLU A 184 -4.26 43.30 10.80
N ARG A 185 -4.64 43.67 9.57
CA ARG A 185 -4.01 44.74 8.78
C ARG A 185 -4.08 46.08 9.49
N VAL A 186 -5.24 46.42 10.07
CA VAL A 186 -5.41 47.66 10.84
C VAL A 186 -4.60 47.60 12.13
N ARG A 187 -4.55 46.42 12.78
CA ARG A 187 -3.78 46.21 14.02
C ARG A 187 -2.28 46.38 13.81
N TRP A 188 -1.74 45.80 12.74
CA TRP A 188 -0.31 45.84 12.40
C TRP A 188 0.13 47.06 11.59
N HIS A 189 -0.77 48.02 11.37
CA HIS A 189 -0.39 49.25 10.68
C HIS A 189 0.72 49.97 11.48
N PRO A 190 1.85 50.36 10.87
CA PRO A 190 3.01 50.91 11.58
C PRO A 190 2.66 52.07 12.53
N ASP A 191 1.82 53.01 12.08
CA ASP A 191 1.34 54.12 12.91
C ASP A 191 0.52 53.66 14.13
N LYS A 192 -0.32 52.62 13.98
CA LYS A 192 -1.15 52.09 15.08
C LYS A 192 -0.31 51.38 16.12
N VAL A 193 0.63 50.56 15.68
CA VAL A 193 1.56 49.87 16.59
C VAL A 193 2.46 50.89 17.30
N GLN A 194 2.97 51.90 16.58
CA GLN A 194 3.78 52.97 17.17
C GLN A 194 3.02 53.77 18.23
N GLN A 195 1.75 54.12 17.97
CA GLN A 195 0.87 54.77 18.96
C GLN A 195 0.67 53.91 20.20
N LYS A 196 0.49 52.59 20.02
CA LYS A 196 0.31 51.64 21.13
C LYS A 196 1.59 51.43 21.95
N LEU A 197 2.75 51.55 21.32
CA LEU A 197 4.06 51.44 21.96
C LEU A 197 4.52 52.72 22.67
N GLY A 198 3.69 53.77 22.74
CA GLY A 198 4.06 55.01 23.41
C GLY A 198 5.01 55.92 22.60
N GLY A 199 5.12 55.71 21.28
CA GLY A 199 5.77 56.65 20.36
C GLY A 199 7.20 56.28 19.96
N THR A 200 8.18 56.46 20.84
CA THR A 200 9.61 56.24 20.51
C THR A 200 9.95 54.76 20.63
N VAL A 201 9.97 54.09 19.49
CA VAL A 201 10.28 52.65 19.36
C VAL A 201 11.62 52.48 18.66
N GLU A 202 12.35 51.43 19.00
CA GLU A 202 13.58 51.05 18.31
C GLU A 202 13.33 50.83 16.80
N GLY A 203 14.23 51.34 15.96
CA GLY A 203 14.08 51.30 14.51
C GLY A 203 13.97 49.89 13.94
N ASP A 204 14.61 48.90 14.56
CA ASP A 204 14.53 47.52 14.09
C ASP A 204 13.16 46.88 14.39
N VAL A 205 12.53 47.19 15.52
CA VAL A 205 11.16 46.72 15.82
C VAL A 205 10.18 47.28 14.79
N MET A 206 10.33 48.54 14.40
CA MET A 206 9.47 49.16 13.39
C MET A 206 9.67 48.57 12.00
N LYS A 207 10.88 48.10 11.66
CA LYS A 207 11.13 47.36 10.41
C LYS A 207 10.35 46.04 10.41
N ASP A 208 10.41 45.29 11.50
CA ASP A 208 9.70 44.00 11.63
C ASP A 208 8.18 44.18 11.58
N VAL A 209 7.65 45.20 12.27
CA VAL A 209 6.23 45.59 12.21
C VAL A 209 5.81 45.93 10.77
N THR A 210 6.65 46.68 10.04
CA THR A 210 6.38 47.04 8.65
C THR A 210 6.42 45.82 7.73
N ALA A 211 7.35 44.88 7.96
CA ALA A 211 7.42 43.63 7.23
C ALA A 211 6.15 42.80 7.42
N ILE A 212 5.66 42.67 8.65
CA ILE A 212 4.40 41.98 8.96
C ILE A 212 3.22 42.65 8.26
N PHE A 213 3.14 43.99 8.33
CA PHE A 213 2.09 44.74 7.62
C PHE A 213 2.09 44.46 6.11
N GLN A 214 3.26 44.46 5.46
CA GLN A 214 3.38 44.16 4.04
C GLN A 214 3.00 42.71 3.71
N ILE A 215 3.29 41.76 4.61
CA ILE A 215 2.89 40.36 4.42
C ILE A 215 1.37 40.24 4.49
N ILE A 216 0.73 40.86 5.48
CA ILE A 216 -0.73 40.87 5.63
C ILE A 216 -1.40 41.57 4.44
N ASP A 217 -0.84 42.70 3.98
CA ASP A 217 -1.36 43.47 2.83
C ASP A 217 -1.26 42.69 1.52
N ARG A 218 -0.27 41.80 1.37
CA ARG A 218 -0.17 40.88 0.21
C ARG A 218 -1.09 39.66 0.31
N LEU A 219 -1.55 39.31 1.51
CA LEU A 219 -2.45 38.18 1.75
C LEU A 219 -3.93 38.54 1.55
N TRP A 220 -4.25 39.83 1.64
CA TRP A 220 -5.58 40.39 1.43
C TRP A 220 -5.79 40.74 -0.06
#